data_AF-A0A178CXY2-F1
#
_entry.id   AF-A0A178CXY2-F1
#
_cell.length_a   1.000
_cell.length_b   1.000
_cell.length_c   1.000
_cell.angle_alpha   90.00
_cell.angle_beta   90.00
_cell.angle_gamma   90.00
#
_symmetry.space_group_name_H-M   'P 1'
#
loop_
_entity.id
_entity.type
_entity.pdbx_description
1 polymer ?
#
loop_
_entity_poly.entity_id
_entity_poly.type
_entity_poly.pdbx_seq_one_letter_code
_entity_poly.pdbx_strand_id
1 'polypeptide(L)'
;MTLHVKGIILYTEDGYMSAQLHISGQRPFEGEQPFDRTVGRSYIAYTGEFYIDVDREQPVIKHYMRYASLPYMVTDVQERTFRFEDRIDGNRYLVLGLPETHQGARRIQASFRALEASAIQRAK
;
A
#
# COMPACT_ATOMS: atom_id res chain seq x y z
N MET A 1 -19.04 -5.30 2.95
CA MET A 1 -18.22 -4.91 4.11
C MET A 1 -16.91 -4.36 3.60
N THR A 2 -16.54 -3.14 3.96
CA THR A 2 -15.23 -2.57 3.63
C THR A 2 -14.24 -3.18 4.61
N LEU A 3 -13.18 -3.84 4.12
CA LEU A 3 -12.10 -4.29 5.00
C LEU A 3 -11.45 -3.06 5.62
N HIS A 4 -11.43 -2.97 6.95
CA HIS A 4 -10.70 -1.92 7.66
C HIS A 4 -9.21 -2.25 7.63
N VAL A 5 -8.55 -1.80 6.56
CA VAL A 5 -7.10 -1.88 6.40
C VAL A 5 -6.47 -0.61 6.95
N LYS A 6 -5.44 -0.76 7.78
CA LYS A 6 -4.58 0.34 8.24
C LYS A 6 -3.18 0.07 7.74
N GLY A 7 -2.44 1.11 7.41
CA GLY A 7 -1.08 0.92 6.93
C GLY A 7 -0.41 2.20 6.52
N ILE A 8 0.84 2.06 6.12
CA ILE A 8 1.68 3.13 5.63
C ILE A 8 2.20 2.70 4.26
N ILE A 9 2.27 3.67 3.35
CA ILE A 9 3.05 3.55 2.13
C ILE A 9 4.05 4.70 2.08
N LEU A 10 5.29 4.38 1.77
CA LEU A 10 6.40 5.33 1.62
C LEU A 10 6.89 5.26 0.18
N TYR A 11 7.17 6.43 -0.38
CA TYR A 11 7.92 6.62 -1.61
C TYR A 11 9.15 7.47 -1.27
N THR A 12 10.30 7.07 -1.76
CA THR A 12 11.57 7.78 -1.56
C THR A 12 12.00 8.45 -2.86
N GLU A 13 12.80 9.51 -2.74
CA GLU A 13 13.27 10.30 -3.89
C GLU A 13 14.20 9.50 -4.82
N ASP A 14 14.89 8.49 -4.30
CA ASP A 14 15.78 7.60 -5.03
C ASP A 14 15.06 6.43 -5.74
N GLY A 15 13.72 6.48 -5.81
CA GLY A 15 12.93 5.56 -6.62
C GLY A 15 12.54 4.25 -5.93
N TYR A 16 12.58 4.19 -4.59
CA TYR A 16 12.10 3.04 -3.83
C TYR A 16 10.78 3.30 -3.14
N MET A 17 10.06 2.22 -2.85
CA MET A 17 8.82 2.26 -2.10
C MET A 17 8.75 1.12 -1.07
N SER A 18 7.95 1.34 -0.03
CA SER A 18 7.55 0.29 0.91
C SER A 18 6.10 0.47 1.31
N ALA A 19 5.32 -0.60 1.29
CA ALA A 19 3.96 -0.63 1.80
C ALA A 19 3.87 -1.66 2.92
N GLN A 20 3.21 -1.27 4.01
CA GLN A 20 2.99 -2.09 5.20
C GLN A 20 1.51 -1.97 5.55
N LEU A 21 0.76 -3.02 5.31
CA LEU A 21 -0.69 -3.06 5.41
C LEU A 21 -1.11 -4.11 6.44
N HIS A 22 -1.98 -3.71 7.34
CA HIS A 22 -2.54 -4.56 8.38
C HIS A 22 -4.06 -4.61 8.24
N ILE A 23 -4.57 -5.80 7.98
CA ILE A 23 -6.00 -6.10 7.96
C ILE A 23 -6.45 -6.30 9.41
N SER A 24 -7.51 -5.60 9.82
CA SER A 24 -8.05 -5.74 11.18
C SER A 24 -8.35 -7.19 11.56
N GLY A 25 -8.10 -7.56 12.82
CA GLY A 25 -8.43 -8.89 13.36
C GLY A 25 -7.24 -9.85 13.49
N GLN A 26 -6.00 -9.38 13.30
CA GLN A 26 -4.83 -10.19 13.62
C GLN A 26 -4.78 -10.50 15.12
N ARG A 27 -4.61 -11.78 15.45
CA ARG A 27 -4.38 -12.21 16.83
C ARG A 27 -2.97 -11.80 17.30
N PRO A 28 -2.74 -11.59 18.60
CA PRO A 28 -1.39 -11.43 19.10
C PRO A 28 -0.59 -12.72 18.89
N PHE A 29 0.73 -12.59 18.81
CA PHE A 29 1.62 -13.72 18.97
C PHE A 29 1.62 -14.12 20.45
N GLU A 30 1.16 -15.34 20.75
CA GLU A 30 1.10 -15.90 22.10
C GLU A 30 2.07 -17.10 22.21
N GLY A 31 2.65 -17.31 23.40
CA GLY A 31 3.55 -18.42 23.70
C GLY A 31 5.05 -18.12 23.51
N GLU A 32 5.86 -19.18 23.45
CA GLU A 32 7.30 -19.11 23.19
C GLU A 32 7.61 -19.44 21.73
N GLN A 33 8.75 -18.98 21.23
CA GLN A 33 9.15 -19.23 19.85
C GLN A 33 9.43 -20.73 19.60
N PRO A 34 9.11 -21.25 18.40
CA PRO A 34 8.60 -20.55 17.22
C PRO A 34 7.06 -20.34 17.26
N PHE A 35 6.61 -19.15 16.86
CA PHE A 35 5.18 -18.83 16.81
C PHE A 35 4.44 -19.51 15.65
N ASP A 36 3.12 -19.68 15.82
CA ASP A 36 2.21 -20.05 14.73
C ASP A 36 2.23 -18.99 13.62
N ARG A 37 2.75 -19.37 12.45
CA ARG A 37 2.88 -18.49 11.28
C ARG A 37 1.53 -18.02 10.74
N THR A 38 0.44 -18.71 11.04
CA THR A 38 -0.90 -18.30 10.60
C THR A 38 -1.36 -17.00 11.25
N VAL A 39 -0.79 -16.65 12.41
CA VAL A 39 -1.08 -15.39 13.13
C VAL A 39 -0.67 -14.17 12.30
N GLY A 40 0.40 -14.24 11.51
CA GLY A 40 0.88 -13.11 10.70
C GLY A 40 0.15 -12.90 9.36
N ARG A 41 -0.86 -13.70 9.03
CA ARG A 41 -1.49 -13.69 7.68
C ARG A 41 -2.27 -12.42 7.35
N SER A 42 -2.67 -11.67 8.37
CA SER A 42 -3.39 -10.39 8.21
C SER A 42 -2.46 -9.21 7.93
N TYR A 43 -1.14 -9.44 7.90
CA TYR A 43 -0.14 -8.43 7.58
C TYR A 43 0.45 -8.67 6.19
N ILE A 44 0.40 -7.65 5.34
CA ILE A 44 0.97 -7.65 4.00
C ILE A 44 2.01 -6.55 3.94
N ALA A 45 3.25 -6.91 3.61
CA ALA A 45 4.31 -5.95 3.37
C ALA A 45 5.03 -6.26 2.07
N TYR A 46 5.40 -5.21 1.34
CA TYR A 46 6.24 -5.32 0.16
C TYR A 46 7.07 -4.05 -0.03
N THR A 47 8.22 -4.21 -0.68
CA THR A 47 9.16 -3.13 -0.94
C THR A 47 9.98 -3.42 -2.19
N GLY A 48 10.42 -2.38 -2.86
CA GLY A 48 11.27 -2.44 -4.03
C GLY A 48 11.22 -1.12 -4.78
N GLU A 49 11.62 -1.15 -6.03
CA GLU A 49 11.66 0.00 -6.92
C GLU A 49 10.25 0.40 -7.36
N PHE A 50 10.05 1.69 -7.64
CA PHE A 50 8.87 2.15 -8.34
C PHE A 50 9.22 3.07 -9.51
N TYR A 51 8.36 3.03 -10.52
CA TYR A 51 8.47 3.92 -11.68
C TYR A 51 7.10 4.48 -12.00
N ILE A 52 7.06 5.70 -12.52
CA ILE A 52 5.83 6.30 -13.05
C ILE A 52 5.90 6.21 -14.56
N ASP A 53 4.96 5.49 -15.15
CA ASP A 53 4.79 5.40 -16.59
C ASP A 53 3.83 6.50 -17.02
N VAL A 54 4.39 7.58 -17.56
CA VAL A 54 3.68 8.81 -17.96
C VAL A 54 3.32 8.84 -19.45
N ASP A 55 3.85 7.91 -20.25
CA ASP A 55 3.66 7.88 -21.70
C ASP A 55 2.31 7.27 -22.11
N ARG A 56 1.55 6.75 -21.14
CA ARG A 56 0.21 6.19 -21.32
C ARG A 56 -0.86 7.27 -21.20
N GLU A 57 -1.98 7.10 -21.91
CA GLU A 57 -3.15 7.98 -21.81
C GLU A 57 -3.62 8.16 -20.36
N GLN A 58 -3.57 7.08 -19.56
CA GLN A 58 -3.71 7.12 -18.11
C GLN A 58 -2.39 6.72 -17.45
N PRO A 59 -1.66 7.68 -16.84
CA PRO A 59 -0.42 7.38 -16.13
C PRO A 59 -0.62 6.38 -14.99
N VAL A 60 0.37 5.51 -14.81
CA VAL A 60 0.36 4.49 -13.75
C VAL A 60 1.67 4.48 -12.97
N ILE A 61 1.59 4.16 -11.68
CA ILE A 61 2.74 3.78 -10.87
C ILE A 61 2.94 2.27 -11.02
N LYS A 62 4.16 1.85 -11.31
CA LYS A 62 4.59 0.45 -11.33
C LYS A 62 5.39 0.16 -10.09
N HIS A 63 4.96 -0.81 -9.28
CA HIS A 63 5.73 -1.33 -8.14
C HIS A 63 6.44 -2.61 -8.55
N TYR A 64 7.78 -2.57 -8.57
CA TYR A 64 8.65 -3.72 -8.81
C TYR A 64 9.05 -4.28 -7.44
N MET A 65 8.44 -5.38 -7.03
CA MET A 65 8.58 -5.85 -5.66
C MET A 65 9.82 -6.72 -5.52
N ARG A 66 10.84 -6.21 -4.85
CA ARG A 66 12.07 -6.95 -4.56
C ARG A 66 11.91 -7.89 -3.36
N TYR A 67 11.16 -7.45 -2.36
CA TYR A 67 10.84 -8.25 -1.16
C TYR A 67 9.36 -8.11 -0.82
N ALA A 68 8.72 -9.22 -0.45
CA ALA A 68 7.31 -9.23 -0.03
C ALA A 68 7.03 -10.33 1.00
N SER A 69 6.05 -10.12 1.87
CA SER A 69 5.56 -11.14 2.80
C SER A 69 4.80 -12.26 2.10
N LEU A 70 4.27 -12.00 0.89
CA LEU A 70 3.63 -12.99 0.02
C LEU A 70 4.57 -13.30 -1.15
N PRO A 71 5.14 -14.53 -1.24
CA PRO A 71 6.19 -14.84 -2.23
C PRO A 71 5.81 -14.57 -3.68
N TYR A 72 4.54 -14.79 -4.06
CA TYR A 72 4.09 -14.58 -5.44
C TYR A 72 4.18 -13.11 -5.89
N MET A 73 4.23 -12.16 -4.96
CA MET A 73 4.31 -10.74 -5.27
C MET A 73 5.70 -10.33 -5.77
N VAL A 74 6.76 -11.08 -5.42
CA VAL A 74 8.15 -10.76 -5.81
C VAL A 74 8.37 -10.90 -7.32
N THR A 75 7.61 -11.78 -7.97
CA THR A 75 7.72 -12.02 -9.41
C THR A 75 6.77 -11.17 -10.25
N ASP A 76 5.97 -10.31 -9.62
CA ASP A 76 4.90 -9.56 -10.25
C ASP A 76 5.17 -8.05 -10.22
N VAL A 77 4.67 -7.34 -11.23
CA VAL A 77 4.70 -5.88 -11.29
C VAL A 77 3.29 -5.38 -11.04
N GLN A 78 3.08 -4.69 -9.92
CA GLN A 78 1.77 -4.08 -9.67
C GLN A 78 1.69 -2.71 -10.34
N GLU A 79 0.80 -2.60 -11.32
CA GLU A 79 0.39 -1.32 -11.88
C GLU A 79 -0.75 -0.71 -11.05
N ARG A 80 -0.66 0.59 -10.77
CA ARG A 80 -1.68 1.34 -10.04
C ARG A 80 -1.97 2.66 -10.73
N THR A 81 -3.24 2.95 -10.95
CA THR A 81 -3.66 4.33 -11.23
C THR A 81 -3.49 5.14 -9.96
N PHE A 82 -3.18 6.43 -10.11
CA PHE A 82 -2.96 7.29 -8.96
C PHE A 82 -3.58 8.66 -9.18
N ARG A 83 -4.04 9.28 -8.08
CA ARG A 83 -4.42 10.69 -8.05
C ARG A 83 -4.25 11.22 -6.63
N PHE A 84 -4.09 12.53 -6.53
CA PHE A 84 -4.17 13.22 -5.25
C PHE A 84 -5.58 13.81 -5.04
N GLU A 85 -6.08 13.70 -3.83
CA GLU A 85 -7.38 14.27 -3.42
C GLU A 85 -7.21 15.05 -2.13
N ASP A 86 -7.62 16.32 -2.12
CA ASP A 86 -7.84 17.06 -0.88
C ASP A 86 -9.24 16.75 -0.37
N ARG A 87 -9.36 16.40 0.92
CA ARG A 87 -10.63 16.02 1.54
C ARG A 87 -11.09 17.07 2.56
N ILE A 88 -12.37 16.97 2.94
CA ILE A 88 -13.04 17.92 3.85
C ILE A 88 -12.39 17.99 5.25
N ASP A 89 -11.58 16.99 5.60
CA ASP A 89 -10.78 16.97 6.84
C ASP A 89 -9.51 17.85 6.74
N GLY A 90 -9.32 18.57 5.63
CA GLY A 90 -8.17 19.44 5.37
C GLY A 90 -6.89 18.68 5.03
N ASN A 91 -6.95 17.36 4.85
CA ASN A 91 -5.78 16.55 4.54
C ASN A 91 -5.74 16.17 3.06
N ARG A 92 -4.52 16.02 2.54
CA ARG A 92 -4.24 15.49 1.21
C ARG A 92 -4.10 13.97 1.24
N TYR A 93 -4.67 13.30 0.24
CA TYR A 93 -4.65 11.85 0.11
C TYR A 93 -4.04 11.43 -1.23
N LEU A 94 -3.18 10.41 -1.20
CA LEU A 94 -2.83 9.62 -2.37
C LEU A 94 -3.86 8.49 -2.53
N VAL A 95 -4.57 8.46 -3.65
CA VAL A 95 -5.51 7.38 -3.98
C VAL A 95 -4.90 6.50 -5.05
N LEU A 96 -4.72 5.23 -4.72
CA LEU A 96 -4.24 4.18 -5.62
C LEU A 96 -5.41 3.31 -6.05
N GLY A 97 -5.56 3.09 -7.36
CA GLY A 97 -6.56 2.22 -7.94
C GLY A 97 -5.94 1.15 -8.83
N LEU A 98 -6.76 0.21 -9.29
CA LEU A 98 -6.38 -0.67 -10.38
C LEU A 98 -6.49 0.08 -11.71
N PRO A 99 -5.61 -0.18 -12.69
CA PRO A 99 -5.87 0.12 -14.10
C PRO A 99 -7.18 -0.57 -14.51
N GLU A 100 -7.90 0.00 -15.48
CA GLU A 100 -9.25 -0.46 -15.84
C GLU A 100 -9.35 -1.98 -15.97
N THR A 101 -10.13 -2.58 -15.07
CA THR A 101 -10.72 -3.91 -15.26
C THR A 101 -12.05 -3.75 -15.95
N HIS A 102 -12.30 -4.57 -16.97
CA HIS A 102 -13.52 -4.68 -17.79
C HIS A 102 -14.82 -4.15 -17.15
N GLN A 103 -15.67 -3.52 -17.97
CA GLN A 103 -17.00 -2.99 -17.59
C GLN A 103 -17.75 -3.98 -16.67
N GLY A 104 -18.07 -3.53 -15.45
CA GLY A 104 -18.79 -4.31 -14.44
C GLY A 104 -17.97 -4.73 -13.22
N ALA A 105 -16.64 -4.57 -13.24
CA ALA A 105 -15.81 -4.84 -12.08
C ALA A 105 -15.98 -3.76 -10.99
N ARG A 106 -16.07 -4.21 -9.73
CA ARG A 106 -16.13 -3.30 -8.57
C ARG A 106 -14.82 -2.50 -8.50
N ARG A 107 -14.92 -1.18 -8.49
CA ARG A 107 -13.75 -0.29 -8.36
C ARG A 107 -13.08 -0.48 -6.99
N ILE A 108 -11.92 -1.13 -6.96
CA ILE A 108 -11.10 -1.30 -5.76
C ILE A 108 -10.07 -0.16 -5.71
N GLN A 109 -10.06 0.59 -4.60
CA GLN A 109 -9.15 1.70 -4.36
C GLN A 109 -8.64 1.67 -2.92
N ALA A 110 -7.39 2.11 -2.73
CA ALA A 110 -6.78 2.39 -1.44
C ALA A 110 -6.49 3.88 -1.34
N SER A 111 -6.72 4.49 -0.19
CA SER A 111 -6.45 5.91 0.05
C SER A 111 -5.51 6.07 1.24
N PHE A 112 -4.41 6.77 1.03
CA PHE A 112 -3.38 7.02 2.05
C PHE A 112 -3.28 8.52 2.30
N ARG A 113 -3.46 8.93 3.55
CA ARG A 113 -3.28 10.33 3.94
C ARG A 113 -1.80 10.68 3.90
N ALA A 114 -1.44 11.78 3.25
CA ALA A 114 -0.09 12.32 3.31
C ALA A 114 0.24 12.76 4.73
N LEU A 115 1.43 12.42 5.22
CA LEU A 115 1.92 12.86 6.52
C LEU A 115 2.89 14.00 6.31
N GLU A 116 2.57 15.17 6.85
CA GLU A 116 3.47 16.32 6.87
C GLU A 116 4.62 16.09 7.86
N ALA A 117 5.81 16.63 7.57
CA ALA A 117 6.99 16.50 8.42
C ALA A 117 6.76 16.94 9.89
N SER A 118 5.88 17.92 10.10
CA SER A 118 5.50 18.43 11.42
C SER A 118 4.66 17.44 12.25
N ALA A 119 3.98 16.49 11.60
CA ALA A 119 3.21 15.45 12.27
C ALA A 119 4.10 14.32 12.78
N ILE A 120 5.22 14.04 12.10
CA ILE A 120 6.18 12.98 12.45
C ILE A 120 6.92 13.33 13.75
N GLN A 121 7.19 14.62 13.99
CA GLN A 121 7.93 15.09 15.16
C GLN A 121 7.14 15.00 16.48
N ARG A 122 5.80 14.92 16.44
CA ARG A 122 4.96 14.83 17.65
C ARG A 122 4.78 13.40 18.20
N ALA A 123 5.28 12.40 17.49
CA ALA A 123 5.14 10.99 17.85
C ALA A 123 6.37 10.42 18.59
N LYS A 124 7.32 11.28 19.00
CA LYS A 124 8.44 10.96 19.87
C LYS A 124 8.20 11.57 21.25
#